data_AF-A0A2N2BAF2-F1
#
_entry.id   AF-A0A2N2BAF2-F1
#
_cell.length_a   1.000
_cell.length_b   1.000
_cell.length_c   1.000
_cell.angle_alpha   90.00
_cell.angle_beta   90.00
_cell.angle_gamma   90.00
#
_symmetry.space_group_name_H-M   'P 1'
#
loop_
_entity.id
_entity.type
_entity.pdbx_description
1 polymer ?
#
loop_
_entity_poly.entity_id
_entity_poly.type
_entity_poly.pdbx_seq_one_letter_code
_entity_poly.pdbx_strand_id
1 'polypeptide(L)'
;MKRFLLLLLAFAVLLTGCGKIVEKMADEAVGTMLSSEDVKVEMDSSSGDGSTVITTDEGKIEVASDENASVAIPKGYPEDILPIYAKDKIVMAADYGENGFTIVGQTKDDMATVVKFYEDALVGAESTLVQNFEGMYMSMGVLEGMNYNVQITDDNGDEEYISFNLIIVPAE
;
A
#
# COMPACT_ATOMS: atom_id res chain seq x y z
N MET A 1 21.80 41.38 13.81
CA MET A 1 22.56 40.31 13.13
C MET A 1 23.47 39.48 14.05
N LYS A 2 23.99 39.98 15.19
CA LYS A 2 24.78 39.16 16.14
C LYS A 2 23.98 38.18 17.01
N ARG A 3 22.65 38.36 17.14
CA ARG A 3 21.77 37.45 17.92
C ARG A 3 21.28 36.22 17.13
N PHE A 4 21.29 36.30 15.80
CA PHE A 4 20.92 35.16 14.93
C PHE A 4 22.08 34.17 14.75
N LEU A 5 23.32 34.67 14.79
CA LEU A 5 24.53 33.85 14.68
C LEU A 5 24.77 32.96 15.93
N LEU A 6 24.27 33.38 17.10
CA LEU A 6 24.39 32.65 18.37
C LEU A 6 23.38 31.48 18.48
N LEU A 7 22.23 31.57 17.80
CA LEU A 7 21.24 30.50 17.75
C LEU A 7 21.65 29.37 16.77
N LEU A 8 22.32 29.72 15.67
CA LEU A 8 22.83 28.76 14.69
C LEU A 8 24.03 27.94 15.21
N LEU A 9 24.82 28.48 16.14
CA LEU A 9 25.94 27.76 16.75
C LEU A 9 25.51 26.77 17.85
N ALA A 10 24.33 26.96 18.45
CA ALA A 10 23.80 26.05 19.47
C ALA A 10 23.15 24.78 18.87
N PHE A 11 22.69 24.86 17.61
CA PHE A 11 22.08 23.71 16.93
C PHE A 11 23.12 22.73 16.35
N ALA A 12 24.35 23.19 16.13
CA ALA A 12 25.44 22.39 15.53
C ALA A 12 26.10 21.39 16.50
N VAL A 13 25.78 21.43 17.81
CA VAL A 13 26.42 20.57 18.82
C VAL A 13 25.57 19.34 19.18
N LEU A 14 24.38 19.18 18.60
CA LEU A 14 23.48 18.05 18.88
C LEU A 14 23.62 16.85 17.93
N LEU A 15 24.54 16.90 16.95
CA LEU A 15 24.66 15.85 15.92
C LEU A 15 25.82 14.86 16.12
N THR A 16 26.52 14.90 17.25
CA THR A 16 27.54 13.89 17.57
C THR A 16 27.21 13.16 18.87
N GLY A 17 26.28 12.20 18.79
CA GLY A 17 26.13 11.22 19.86
C GLY A 17 24.77 10.52 19.90
N CYS A 18 24.70 9.33 19.29
CA CYS A 18 24.10 8.09 19.84
C CYS A 18 23.79 7.06 18.74
N GLY A 19 24.83 6.46 18.15
CA GLY A 19 24.71 5.33 17.22
C GLY A 19 24.34 3.98 17.87
N LYS A 20 23.63 3.98 19.01
CA LYS A 20 23.22 2.75 19.74
C LYS A 20 21.83 2.83 20.40
N ILE A 21 21.07 3.91 20.21
CA ILE A 21 19.74 4.09 20.83
C ILE A 21 18.60 3.77 19.85
N VAL A 22 18.88 3.73 18.54
CA VAL A 22 17.86 3.54 17.49
C VAL A 22 17.27 2.12 17.49
N GLU A 23 18.04 1.08 17.83
CA GLU A 23 17.51 -0.30 17.90
C GLU A 23 16.50 -0.50 19.04
N LYS A 24 16.64 0.22 20.17
CA LYS A 24 15.76 0.02 21.33
C LYS A 24 14.46 0.85 21.28
N MET A 25 14.41 1.88 20.44
CA MET A 25 13.21 2.72 20.26
C MET A 25 12.30 2.22 19.13
N ALA A 26 12.80 1.40 18.21
CA ALA A 26 11.95 0.76 17.20
C ALA A 26 11.00 -0.27 17.82
N ASP A 27 11.49 -1.10 18.76
CA ASP A 27 10.68 -2.13 19.41
C ASP A 27 9.61 -1.54 20.36
N GLU A 28 9.89 -0.45 21.08
CA GLU A 28 8.92 0.21 21.98
C GLU A 28 7.88 1.06 21.24
N ALA A 29 8.24 1.69 20.11
CA ALA A 29 7.29 2.48 19.33
C ALA A 29 6.25 1.61 18.62
N VAL A 30 6.64 0.42 18.15
CA VAL A 30 5.71 -0.57 17.57
C VAL A 30 4.79 -1.13 18.65
N GLY A 31 5.30 -1.42 19.87
CA GLY A 31 4.47 -1.89 20.98
C GLY A 31 3.44 -0.87 21.49
N THR A 32 3.73 0.42 21.39
CA THR A 32 2.84 1.48 21.92
C THR A 32 1.75 1.90 20.93
N MET A 33 1.99 1.81 19.61
CA MET A 33 0.91 1.97 18.60
C MET A 33 -0.05 0.77 18.56
N LEU A 34 0.40 -0.42 18.98
CA LEU A 34 -0.42 -1.64 19.01
C LEU A 34 -1.16 -1.86 20.34
N SER A 35 -1.02 -0.94 21.30
CA SER A 35 -1.66 -1.01 22.63
C SER A 35 -2.91 -0.11 22.78
N SER A 36 -3.44 0.47 21.70
CA SER A 36 -4.80 1.03 21.74
C SER A 36 -5.80 -0.12 21.86
N GLU A 37 -6.63 -0.09 22.90
CA GLU A 37 -7.44 -1.19 23.45
C GLU A 37 -8.50 -1.82 22.52
N ASP A 38 -8.59 -1.40 21.24
CA ASP A 38 -9.63 -1.81 20.29
C ASP A 38 -9.11 -2.61 19.08
N VAL A 39 -7.81 -2.92 18.97
CA VAL A 39 -7.30 -3.75 17.87
C VAL A 39 -7.17 -5.21 18.33
N LYS A 40 -8.22 -6.00 18.11
CA LYS A 40 -8.17 -7.45 18.31
C LYS A 40 -7.38 -8.10 17.17
N VAL A 41 -6.06 -8.13 17.26
CA VAL A 41 -5.21 -8.88 16.33
C VAL A 41 -5.40 -10.39 16.60
N GLU A 42 -6.42 -10.98 15.98
CA GLU A 42 -6.48 -12.43 15.83
C GLU A 42 -5.54 -12.83 14.68
N MET A 43 -4.30 -13.11 15.05
CA MET A 43 -3.32 -13.67 14.13
C MET A 43 -3.65 -15.16 13.94
N ASP A 44 -4.56 -15.44 13.02
CA ASP A 44 -4.88 -16.81 12.65
C ASP A 44 -3.82 -17.33 11.69
N SER A 45 -2.80 -18.00 12.24
CA SER A 45 -1.80 -18.73 11.45
C SER A 45 -2.34 -20.07 10.90
N SER A 46 -3.66 -20.28 10.88
CA SER A 46 -4.28 -21.52 10.41
C SER A 46 -4.38 -21.64 8.89
N SER A 47 -4.07 -20.60 8.11
CA SER A 47 -3.83 -20.76 6.67
C SER A 47 -2.42 -21.30 6.48
N GLY A 48 -2.28 -22.62 6.31
CA GLY A 48 -1.03 -23.30 5.99
C GLY A 48 -0.44 -22.94 4.61
N ASP A 49 -0.73 -21.74 4.11
CA ASP A 49 -0.69 -21.34 2.71
C ASP A 49 0.25 -20.14 2.48
N GLY A 50 1.05 -19.75 3.48
CA GLY A 50 2.05 -18.68 3.33
C GLY A 50 1.46 -17.26 3.42
N SER A 51 0.43 -17.04 4.24
CA SER A 51 -0.22 -15.73 4.43
C SER A 51 -0.41 -15.38 5.90
N THR A 52 -0.48 -14.08 6.24
CA THR A 52 -0.87 -13.55 7.55
C THR A 52 -2.19 -12.79 7.41
N VAL A 53 -3.17 -13.15 8.24
CA VAL A 53 -4.48 -12.47 8.32
C VAL A 53 -4.50 -11.54 9.53
N ILE A 54 -4.94 -10.29 9.31
CA ILE A 54 -5.16 -9.28 10.34
C ILE A 54 -6.63 -8.87 10.24
N THR A 55 -7.39 -9.09 11.30
CA THR A 55 -8.79 -8.63 11.40
C THR A 55 -8.84 -7.43 12.33
N THR A 56 -9.50 -6.36 11.90
CA THR A 56 -9.79 -5.17 12.71
C THR A 56 -11.30 -4.91 12.70
N ASP A 57 -11.77 -3.98 13.51
CA ASP A 57 -13.16 -3.53 13.46
C ASP A 57 -13.54 -2.90 12.12
N GLU A 58 -12.55 -2.44 11.35
CA GLU A 58 -12.72 -1.80 10.05
C GLU A 58 -12.73 -2.80 8.89
N GLY A 59 -12.18 -4.00 9.06
CA GLY A 59 -12.10 -4.97 7.98
C GLY A 59 -11.12 -6.10 8.19
N LYS A 60 -10.90 -6.87 7.12
CA LYS A 60 -9.94 -7.97 7.04
C LYS A 60 -8.83 -7.61 6.08
N ILE A 61 -7.59 -7.73 6.53
CA ILE A 61 -6.38 -7.58 5.71
C ILE A 61 -5.67 -8.93 5.65
N GLU A 62 -5.26 -9.34 4.46
CA GLU A 62 -4.47 -10.54 4.22
C GLU A 62 -3.19 -10.15 3.49
N VAL A 63 -2.04 -10.59 4.00
CA VAL A 63 -0.71 -10.27 3.47
C VAL A 63 0.06 -11.55 3.21
N ALA A 64 0.74 -11.66 2.08
CA ALA A 64 1.64 -12.77 1.78
C ALA A 64 2.82 -12.77 2.77
N SER A 65 3.12 -13.92 3.36
CA SER A 65 4.16 -14.09 4.39
C SER A 65 5.54 -14.38 3.80
N ASP A 66 5.63 -14.72 2.52
CA ASP A 66 6.89 -14.98 1.81
C ASP A 66 6.87 -14.43 0.37
N GLU A 67 8.03 -14.41 -0.27
CA GLU A 67 8.24 -13.81 -1.60
C GLU A 67 7.50 -14.55 -2.73
N ASN A 68 7.15 -15.82 -2.54
CA ASN A 68 6.53 -16.66 -3.57
C ASN A 68 5.02 -16.89 -3.31
N ALA A 69 4.53 -16.50 -2.14
CA ALA A 69 3.13 -16.59 -1.77
C ALA A 69 2.28 -15.54 -2.48
N SER A 70 1.00 -15.88 -2.65
CA SER A 70 -0.04 -14.97 -3.13
C SER A 70 -1.26 -15.14 -2.25
N VAL A 71 -1.93 -14.04 -1.94
CA VAL A 71 -3.21 -14.06 -1.22
C VAL A 71 -4.38 -14.12 -2.19
N ALA A 72 -5.53 -14.56 -1.71
CA ALA A 72 -6.75 -14.58 -2.50
C ALA A 72 -7.36 -13.17 -2.61
N ILE A 73 -8.02 -12.91 -3.74
CA ILE A 73 -8.83 -11.68 -3.92
C ILE A 73 -10.05 -11.77 -2.99
N PRO A 74 -10.40 -10.71 -2.24
CA PRO A 74 -11.54 -10.73 -1.34
C PRO A 74 -12.86 -10.94 -2.08
N LYS A 75 -13.79 -11.66 -1.45
CA LYS A 75 -15.11 -11.87 -2.02
C LYS A 75 -15.84 -10.54 -2.11
N GLY A 76 -16.40 -10.24 -3.29
CA GLY A 76 -17.19 -9.02 -3.49
C GLY A 76 -16.37 -7.83 -4.02
N TYR A 77 -15.06 -8.00 -4.23
CA TYR A 77 -14.30 -7.02 -5.01
C TYR A 77 -14.97 -6.79 -6.38
N PRO A 78 -15.16 -5.53 -6.80
CA PRO A 78 -15.91 -5.21 -8.02
C PRO A 78 -15.05 -5.39 -9.29
N GLU A 79 -14.71 -6.63 -9.63
CA GLU A 79 -13.86 -6.96 -10.80
C GLU A 79 -14.41 -6.44 -12.13
N ASP A 80 -15.75 -6.33 -12.24
CA ASP A 80 -16.41 -5.81 -13.44
C ASP A 80 -16.20 -4.29 -13.61
N ILE A 81 -15.92 -3.55 -12.53
CA ILE A 81 -15.68 -2.10 -12.56
C ILE A 81 -14.19 -1.81 -12.70
N LEU A 82 -13.35 -2.41 -11.84
CA LEU A 82 -11.90 -2.24 -11.88
C LEU A 82 -11.25 -3.61 -11.86
N PRO A 83 -10.82 -4.16 -13.01
CA PRO A 83 -10.21 -5.48 -13.06
C PRO A 83 -8.80 -5.46 -12.45
N ILE A 84 -8.38 -6.58 -11.86
CA ILE A 84 -7.06 -6.73 -11.24
C ILE A 84 -6.09 -7.34 -12.25
N TYR A 85 -4.87 -6.80 -12.34
CA TYR A 85 -3.78 -7.40 -13.11
C TYR A 85 -3.17 -8.64 -12.42
N ALA A 86 -3.94 -9.72 -12.27
CA ALA A 86 -3.60 -10.89 -11.45
C ALA A 86 -2.72 -11.94 -12.15
N LYS A 87 -1.73 -11.53 -12.94
CA LYS A 87 -0.91 -12.47 -13.74
C LYS A 87 0.11 -13.25 -12.91
N ASP A 88 0.76 -12.59 -11.95
CA ASP A 88 1.84 -13.18 -11.16
C ASP A 88 1.39 -13.43 -9.71
N LYS A 89 1.31 -12.39 -8.87
CA LYS A 89 0.90 -12.56 -7.47
C LYS A 89 0.24 -11.33 -6.86
N ILE A 90 -0.68 -11.57 -5.94
CA ILE A 90 -1.26 -10.57 -5.04
C ILE A 90 -0.55 -10.70 -3.70
N VAL A 91 0.15 -9.64 -3.28
CA VAL A 91 0.95 -9.64 -2.05
C VAL A 91 0.17 -9.12 -0.84
N MET A 92 -0.90 -8.36 -1.09
CA MET A 92 -1.81 -7.90 -0.05
C MET A 92 -3.21 -7.69 -0.63
N ALA A 93 -4.21 -8.07 0.14
CA ALA A 93 -5.61 -7.79 -0.14
C ALA A 93 -6.32 -7.37 1.15
N ALA A 94 -7.04 -6.27 1.09
CA ALA A 94 -7.85 -5.76 2.19
C ALA A 94 -9.30 -5.59 1.76
N ASP A 95 -10.19 -5.98 2.64
CA ASP A 95 -11.64 -5.87 2.54
C ASP A 95 -12.17 -5.09 3.75
N TYR A 96 -12.65 -3.88 3.50
CA TYR A 96 -13.24 -2.99 4.51
C TYR A 96 -14.77 -3.00 4.45
N GLY A 97 -15.37 -4.05 3.87
CA GLY A 97 -16.80 -4.19 3.68
C GLY A 97 -17.37 -3.08 2.81
N GLU A 98 -18.33 -2.32 3.36
CA GLU A 98 -18.97 -1.20 2.66
C GLU A 98 -18.00 -0.03 2.40
N ASN A 99 -16.84 0.02 3.08
CA ASN A 99 -15.87 1.08 2.91
C ASN A 99 -14.89 0.86 1.74
N GLY A 100 -14.94 -0.31 1.09
CA GLY A 100 -14.18 -0.61 -0.12
C GLY A 100 -13.03 -1.60 0.07
N PHE A 101 -12.12 -1.61 -0.90
CA PHE A 101 -11.06 -2.61 -1.02
C PHE A 101 -9.71 -1.99 -1.35
N THR A 102 -8.65 -2.64 -0.90
CA THR A 102 -7.27 -2.35 -1.32
C THR A 102 -6.61 -3.63 -1.83
N ILE A 103 -6.02 -3.60 -3.02
CA ILE A 103 -5.30 -4.73 -3.62
C ILE A 103 -3.89 -4.27 -3.98
N VAL A 104 -2.89 -4.98 -3.50
CA VAL A 104 -1.49 -4.79 -3.91
C VAL A 104 -1.01 -6.07 -4.57
N GLY A 105 -0.54 -5.93 -5.80
CA GLY A 105 0.04 -7.04 -6.55
C GLY A 105 1.38 -6.66 -7.15
N GLN A 106 2.08 -7.70 -7.59
CA GLN A 106 3.37 -7.59 -8.24
C GLN A 106 3.34 -8.36 -9.55
N THR A 107 4.09 -7.87 -10.54
CA THR A 107 4.25 -8.57 -11.81
C THR A 107 5.62 -8.34 -12.43
N LYS A 108 6.08 -9.32 -13.22
CA LYS A 108 7.31 -9.26 -14.02
C LYS A 108 7.12 -8.59 -15.38
N ASP A 109 5.87 -8.29 -15.74
CA ASP A 109 5.61 -7.53 -16.96
C ASP A 109 6.09 -6.09 -16.80
N ASP A 110 6.46 -5.46 -17.91
CA ASP A 110 6.93 -4.09 -17.88
C ASP A 110 5.83 -3.10 -17.48
N MET A 111 6.25 -1.96 -16.94
CA MET A 111 5.35 -0.90 -16.50
C MET A 111 4.42 -0.41 -17.62
N ALA A 112 4.88 -0.32 -18.86
CA ALA A 112 4.05 0.14 -19.98
C ALA A 112 2.87 -0.79 -20.26
N THR A 113 3.07 -2.11 -20.12
CA THR A 113 2.05 -3.13 -20.27
C THR A 113 0.97 -2.98 -19.20
N VAL A 114 1.37 -2.82 -17.94
CA VAL A 114 0.43 -2.70 -16.81
C VAL A 114 -0.29 -1.36 -16.83
N VAL A 115 0.40 -0.27 -17.17
CA VAL A 115 -0.22 1.06 -17.39
C VAL A 115 -1.29 0.97 -18.46
N LYS A 116 -0.96 0.37 -19.61
CA LYS A 116 -1.91 0.22 -20.71
C LYS A 116 -3.16 -0.58 -20.30
N PHE A 117 -2.98 -1.66 -19.53
CA PHE A 117 -4.10 -2.45 -19.03
C PHE A 117 -5.08 -1.59 -18.21
N TYR A 118 -4.57 -0.78 -17.28
CA TYR A 118 -5.44 0.07 -16.46
C TYR A 118 -5.97 1.28 -17.23
N GLU A 119 -5.23 1.84 -18.19
CA GLU A 119 -5.77 2.88 -19.09
C GLU A 119 -6.97 2.36 -19.90
N ASP A 120 -6.88 1.13 -20.42
CA ASP A 120 -7.97 0.49 -21.16
C ASP A 120 -9.17 0.18 -20.23
N ALA A 121 -8.92 -0.19 -18.98
CA ALA A 121 -9.96 -0.46 -17.97
C ALA A 121 -10.66 0.81 -17.45
N LEU A 122 -9.95 1.94 -17.42
CA LEU A 122 -10.46 3.22 -16.93
C LEU A 122 -11.16 4.05 -18.04
N VAL A 123 -11.44 3.46 -19.20
CA VAL A 123 -12.19 4.14 -20.26
C VAL A 123 -13.58 4.53 -19.75
N GLY A 124 -13.87 5.83 -19.75
CA GLY A 124 -15.13 6.38 -19.24
C GLY A 124 -15.07 6.87 -17.80
N ALA A 125 -13.94 6.73 -17.12
CA ALA A 125 -13.71 7.31 -15.81
C ALA A 125 -13.69 8.85 -15.86
N GLU A 126 -14.24 9.48 -14.84
CA GLU A 126 -14.06 10.90 -14.54
C GLU A 126 -12.76 11.08 -13.73
N SER A 127 -11.63 11.13 -14.43
CA SER A 127 -10.31 11.26 -13.79
C SER A 127 -10.13 12.64 -13.14
N THR A 128 -9.73 12.66 -11.87
CA THR A 128 -9.41 13.88 -11.12
C THR A 128 -7.91 14.19 -11.16
N LEU A 129 -7.07 13.14 -11.21
CA LEU A 129 -5.63 13.27 -11.31
C LEU A 129 -5.07 12.10 -12.13
N VAL A 130 -4.23 12.44 -13.11
CA VAL A 130 -3.39 11.49 -13.84
C VAL A 130 -1.96 12.00 -13.79
N GLN A 131 -1.04 11.19 -13.28
CA GLN A 131 0.38 11.48 -13.22
C GLN A 131 1.15 10.32 -13.84
N ASN A 132 2.11 10.66 -14.69
CA ASN A 132 3.01 9.70 -15.30
C ASN A 132 4.40 10.33 -15.30
N PHE A 133 5.29 9.77 -14.48
CA PHE A 133 6.68 10.16 -14.38
C PHE A 133 7.55 8.90 -14.37
N GLU A 134 8.86 9.09 -14.52
CA GLU A 134 9.80 7.97 -14.56
C GLU A 134 9.64 7.09 -13.32
N GLY A 135 9.33 5.81 -13.54
CA GLY A 135 9.12 4.81 -12.50
C GLY A 135 7.78 4.86 -11.75
N MET A 136 6.85 5.74 -12.11
CA MET A 136 5.52 5.77 -11.48
C MET A 136 4.39 6.27 -12.39
N TYR A 137 3.27 5.57 -12.31
CA TYR A 137 2.00 5.99 -12.87
C TYR A 137 0.96 6.05 -11.76
N MET A 138 0.11 7.07 -11.79
CA MET A 138 -1.01 7.21 -10.87
C MET A 138 -2.21 7.75 -11.62
N SER A 139 -3.37 7.14 -11.42
CA SER A 139 -4.67 7.63 -11.88
C SER A 139 -5.67 7.51 -10.75
N MET A 140 -6.40 8.59 -10.45
CA MET A 140 -7.51 8.58 -9.50
C MET A 140 -8.68 9.37 -10.06
N GLY A 141 -9.88 9.00 -9.64
CA GLY A 141 -11.11 9.60 -10.13
C GLY A 141 -12.34 8.79 -9.74
N VAL A 142 -13.42 8.95 -10.50
CA VAL A 142 -14.66 8.19 -10.32
C VAL A 142 -14.92 7.32 -11.54
N LEU A 143 -15.25 6.05 -11.33
CA LEU A 143 -15.67 5.10 -12.36
C LEU A 143 -16.90 4.35 -11.87
N GLU A 144 -17.99 4.40 -12.64
CA GLU A 144 -19.27 3.73 -12.33
C GLU A 144 -19.79 3.97 -10.89
N GLY A 145 -19.59 5.17 -10.35
CA GLY A 145 -20.03 5.52 -8.99
C GLY A 145 -19.10 5.05 -7.87
N MET A 146 -17.88 4.62 -8.21
CA MET A 146 -16.82 4.26 -7.27
C MET A 146 -15.64 5.22 -7.41
N ASN A 147 -15.11 5.71 -6.29
CA ASN A 147 -13.81 6.37 -6.27
C ASN A 147 -12.73 5.30 -6.47
N TYR A 148 -11.81 5.53 -7.40
CA TYR A 148 -10.66 4.65 -7.64
C TYR A 148 -9.34 5.39 -7.43
N ASN A 149 -8.31 4.63 -7.06
CA ASN A 149 -6.90 4.99 -7.16
C ASN A 149 -6.14 3.79 -7.71
N VAL A 150 -5.51 3.99 -8.87
CA VAL A 150 -4.57 3.05 -9.47
C VAL A 150 -3.19 3.67 -9.39
N GLN A 151 -2.27 2.98 -8.73
CA GLN A 151 -0.86 3.37 -8.68
C GLN A 151 0.00 2.20 -9.16
N ILE A 152 0.98 2.49 -10.01
CA ILE A 152 1.95 1.51 -10.53
C ILE A 152 3.33 2.09 -10.31
N THR A 153 4.24 1.29 -9.73
CA THR A 153 5.59 1.71 -9.38
C THR A 153 6.61 0.67 -9.79
N ASP A 154 7.72 1.15 -10.36
CA ASP A 154 8.91 0.38 -10.69
C ASP A 154 9.92 0.29 -9.52
N ASP A 155 9.63 0.98 -8.41
CA ASP A 155 10.57 1.16 -7.29
C ASP A 155 10.39 0.09 -6.19
N ASN A 156 10.48 -1.18 -6.57
CA ASN A 156 10.86 -2.19 -5.60
C ASN A 156 12.38 -2.34 -5.69
N GLY A 157 13.10 -2.34 -4.57
CA GLY A 157 14.54 -2.65 -4.54
C GLY A 157 14.92 -4.07 -5.02
N ASP A 158 13.99 -4.73 -5.70
CA ASP A 158 14.07 -6.02 -6.36
C ASP A 158 13.72 -5.76 -7.83
N GLU A 159 14.75 -5.61 -8.68
CA GLU A 159 14.67 -5.20 -10.09
C GLU A 159 13.83 -6.15 -10.98
N GLU A 160 13.26 -7.21 -10.41
CA GLU A 160 12.48 -8.23 -11.12
C GLU A 160 10.98 -7.93 -11.20
N TYR A 161 10.43 -7.08 -10.31
CA TYR A 161 8.98 -6.87 -10.24
C TYR A 161 8.59 -5.39 -10.16
N ILE A 162 7.58 -5.03 -10.93
CA ILE A 162 6.80 -3.81 -10.68
C ILE A 162 5.67 -4.11 -9.69
N SER A 163 5.29 -3.12 -8.90
CA SER A 163 4.13 -3.18 -8.00
C SER A 163 2.97 -2.38 -8.58
N PHE A 164 1.75 -2.88 -8.37
CA PHE A 164 0.53 -2.09 -8.55
C PHE A 164 -0.28 -2.09 -7.26
N ASN A 165 -0.92 -0.96 -6.99
CA ASN A 165 -1.80 -0.74 -5.86
C ASN A 165 -3.14 -0.19 -6.37
N LEU A 166 -4.22 -0.85 -5.98
CA LEU A 166 -5.59 -0.50 -6.34
C LEU A 166 -6.35 -0.20 -5.07
N ILE A 167 -6.97 0.97 -5.01
CA ILE A 167 -7.92 1.33 -3.96
C ILE A 167 -9.24 1.62 -4.66
N ILE A 168 -10.33 1.01 -4.21
CA ILE A 168 -11.67 1.26 -4.71
C ILE A 168 -12.65 1.39 -3.56
N VAL A 169 -13.35 2.51 -3.49
CA VAL A 169 -14.31 2.84 -2.42
C VAL A 169 -15.58 3.45 -3.03
N PRO A 170 -16.76 3.34 -2.41
CA PRO A 170 -17.96 3.99 -2.92
C PRO A 170 -17.79 5.51 -3.11
N ALA A 171 -18.43 6.09 -4.12
CA ALA A 171 -18.55 7.55 -4.23
C ALA A 171 -19.62 8.08 -3.27
N GLU A 172 -19.34 9.21 -2.62
CA GLU A 172 -20.29 9.94 -1.77
C GLU A 172 -21.39 10.66 -2.59
#